data_AF-A0A662UAD5-F1
#
_entry.id   AF-A0A662UAD5-F1
#
_cell.length_a   1.000
_cell.length_b   1.000
_cell.length_c   1.000
_cell.angle_alpha   90.00
_cell.angle_beta   90.00
_cell.angle_gamma   90.00
#
_symmetry.space_group_name_H-M   'P 1'
#
loop_
_entity.id
_entity.type
_entity.pdbx_description
1 polymer ?
#
loop_
_entity_poly.entity_id
_entity_poly.type
_entity_poly.pdbx_seq_one_letter_code
_entity_poly.pdbx_strand_id
1 'polypeptide(L)'
;MSGVPEYVRTVEEIFEKFKDKELLYVGKTSQRWDAIAKVTGKALFTADFLKFYKNLVYVYSVRTKYAHAVIKKLDVSEAAKYPGVLKVLTAKDI
;
A
#
# COMPACT_ATOMS: atom_id res chain seq x y z
N MET A 1 -1.01 25.42 30.27
CA MET A 1 -1.84 26.12 29.26
C MET A 1 -1.42 25.61 27.89
N SER A 2 -2.03 24.53 27.42
CA SER A 2 -1.74 24.00 26.08
C SER A 2 -2.41 24.89 25.03
N GLY A 3 -1.61 25.70 24.34
CA GLY A 3 -2.08 26.51 23.22
C GLY A 3 -2.59 25.61 22.10
N VAL A 4 -3.74 25.98 21.53
CA VAL A 4 -4.32 25.33 20.34
C VAL A 4 -3.25 25.23 19.25
N PRO A 5 -3.02 24.04 18.64
CA PRO A 5 -2.04 23.87 17.57
C PRO A 5 -2.30 24.79 16.37
N GLU A 6 -1.23 25.24 15.72
CA GLU A 6 -1.29 26.18 14.59
C GLU A 6 -2.23 25.71 13.46
N TYR A 7 -2.18 24.43 13.10
CA TYR A 7 -3.03 23.88 12.04
C TYR A 7 -4.52 24.03 12.34
N VAL A 8 -4.92 23.98 13.63
CA VAL A 8 -6.31 24.16 14.04
C VAL A 8 -6.73 25.60 13.79
N ARG A 9 -5.88 26.58 14.17
CA ARG A 9 -6.15 28.00 13.90
C ARG A 9 -6.25 28.29 12.41
N THR A 10 -5.34 27.74 11.60
CA THR A 10 -5.38 27.90 10.15
C THR A 10 -6.68 27.35 9.56
N VAL A 11 -7.16 26.20 10.04
CA VAL A 11 -8.43 25.62 9.59
C VAL A 11 -9.61 26.50 10.02
N GLU A 12 -9.64 26.98 11.26
CA GLU A 12 -10.69 27.86 11.78
C GLU A 12 -10.75 29.20 11.02
N GLU A 13 -9.61 29.84 10.78
CA GLU A 13 -9.52 31.10 10.04
C GLU A 13 -9.99 30.93 8.59
N ILE A 14 -9.58 29.85 7.92
CA ILE A 14 -10.05 29.54 6.56
C ILE A 14 -11.56 29.26 6.59
N PHE A 15 -12.04 28.48 7.54
CA PHE A 15 -13.47 28.18 7.66
C PHE A 15 -14.28 29.46 7.84
N GLU A 16 -13.94 30.30 8.82
CA GLU A 16 -14.64 31.57 9.07
C GLU A 16 -14.61 32.51 7.87
N LYS A 17 -13.49 32.55 7.12
CA LYS A 17 -13.37 33.37 5.91
C LYS A 17 -14.27 32.92 4.76
N PHE A 18 -14.66 31.65 4.73
CA PHE A 18 -15.31 31.02 3.58
C PHE A 18 -16.67 30.37 3.90
N LYS A 19 -17.10 30.30 5.17
CA LYS A 19 -18.32 29.60 5.60
C LYS A 19 -19.61 30.06 4.91
N ASP A 20 -19.72 31.35 4.61
CA ASP A 20 -20.91 31.95 3.98
C ASP A 20 -20.74 32.18 2.48
N LYS A 21 -19.64 31.69 1.88
CA LYS A 21 -19.35 31.87 0.45
C LYS A 21 -19.72 30.63 -0.33
N GLU A 22 -20.27 30.82 -1.52
CA GLU A 22 -20.42 29.72 -2.46
C GLU A 22 -19.04 29.28 -2.95
N LEU A 23 -18.68 28.04 -2.64
CA LEU A 23 -17.41 27.43 -3.04
C LEU A 23 -17.54 26.79 -4.41
N LEU A 24 -16.53 27.02 -5.26
CA LEU A 24 -16.51 26.50 -6.63
C LEU A 24 -16.38 24.96 -6.68
N TYR A 25 -15.65 24.36 -5.73
CA TYR A 25 -15.31 22.93 -5.75
C TYR A 25 -15.71 22.17 -4.48
N VAL A 26 -15.58 22.79 -3.30
CA VAL A 26 -15.85 22.13 -2.02
C VAL A 26 -17.37 22.06 -1.80
N GLY A 27 -17.87 20.88 -1.41
CA GLY A 27 -19.29 20.63 -1.24
C GLY A 27 -20.08 20.45 -2.54
N LYS A 28 -19.42 20.47 -3.71
CA LYS A 28 -20.04 20.26 -5.02
C LYS A 28 -19.81 18.82 -5.49
N THR A 29 -20.83 18.24 -6.13
CA THR A 29 -20.68 16.94 -6.81
C THR A 29 -19.73 17.09 -7.98
N SER A 30 -18.68 16.27 -8.02
CA SER A 30 -17.75 16.21 -9.14
C SER A 30 -17.46 14.77 -9.51
N GLN A 31 -17.11 14.55 -10.78
CA GLN A 31 -16.61 13.25 -11.18
C GLN A 31 -15.24 13.02 -10.53
N ARG A 32 -15.10 11.89 -9.84
CA ARG A 32 -13.83 11.50 -9.24
C ARG A 32 -12.77 11.33 -10.34
N TRP A 33 -11.64 12.01 -10.19
CA TRP A 33 -10.63 12.17 -11.24
C TRP A 33 -10.05 10.85 -11.79
N ASP A 34 -9.92 9.81 -10.95
CA ASP A 34 -9.40 8.49 -11.31
C ASP A 34 -10.51 7.50 -11.72
N ALA A 35 -11.78 7.91 -11.72
CA ALA A 35 -12.91 7.01 -11.95
C ALA A 35 -12.85 6.32 -13.30
N ILE A 36 -12.64 7.07 -14.39
CA ILE A 36 -12.60 6.52 -15.75
C ILE A 36 -11.48 5.47 -15.87
N ALA A 37 -10.28 5.79 -15.38
CA ALA A 37 -9.15 4.86 -15.45
C ALA A 37 -9.43 3.56 -14.68
N LYS A 38 -10.10 3.64 -13.52
CA LYS A 38 -10.43 2.47 -12.70
C LYS A 38 -11.54 1.61 -13.32
N VAL A 39 -12.60 2.21 -13.86
CA VAL A 39 -13.70 1.43 -14.46
C VAL A 39 -13.35 0.86 -15.84
N THR A 40 -12.32 1.42 -16.50
CA THR A 40 -11.85 0.93 -17.81
C THR A 40 -10.64 0.00 -17.71
N GLY A 41 -10.17 -0.34 -16.51
CA GLY A 41 -8.97 -1.19 -16.32
C GLY A 41 -7.66 -0.54 -16.78
N LYS A 42 -7.63 0.79 -16.94
CA LYS A 42 -6.42 1.55 -17.34
C LYS A 42 -5.60 2.04 -16.14
N ALA A 43 -6.19 2.10 -14.95
CA ALA A 43 -5.48 2.41 -13.73
C ALA A 43 -4.45 1.32 -13.43
N LEU A 44 -3.22 1.73 -13.10
CA LEU A 44 -2.13 0.81 -12.77
C LEU A 44 -2.09 0.57 -11.26
N PHE A 45 -2.06 -0.70 -10.88
CA PHE A 45 -1.80 -1.17 -9.53
C PHE A 45 -0.43 -1.87 -9.47
N THR A 46 0.05 -2.20 -8.27
CA THR A 46 1.40 -2.72 -8.04
C THR A 46 1.79 -3.87 -8.96
N ALA A 47 0.87 -4.81 -9.23
CA ALA A 47 1.13 -5.94 -10.12
C ALA A 47 1.28 -5.53 -11.59
N ASP A 48 0.58 -4.49 -12.05
CA ASP A 48 0.60 -4.04 -13.45
C ASP A 48 1.95 -3.43 -13.84
N PHE A 49 2.75 -3.04 -12.85
CA PHE A 49 4.09 -2.54 -13.09
C PHE A 49 5.05 -3.62 -13.63
N LEU A 50 4.66 -4.90 -13.61
CA LEU A 50 5.48 -6.00 -14.12
C LEU A 50 5.99 -5.76 -15.54
N LYS A 51 5.20 -5.06 -16.37
CA LYS A 51 5.52 -4.77 -17.77
C LYS A 51 6.65 -3.75 -17.96
N PHE A 52 7.01 -3.00 -16.91
CA PHE A 52 8.02 -1.95 -16.98
C PHE A 52 9.41 -2.37 -16.51
N TYR A 53 9.54 -3.56 -15.91
CA TYR A 53 10.79 -4.04 -15.35
C TYR A 53 11.27 -5.30 -16.07
N LYS A 54 12.59 -5.43 -16.19
CA LYS A 54 13.25 -6.66 -16.68
C LYS A 54 13.69 -7.51 -15.48
N ASN A 55 13.68 -8.84 -15.66
CA ASN A 55 14.15 -9.81 -14.67
C ASN A 55 13.45 -9.71 -13.30
N LEU A 56 12.15 -9.40 -13.30
CA LEU A 56 11.36 -9.47 -12.07
C LEU A 56 11.28 -10.89 -11.54
N VAL A 57 11.29 -11.01 -10.23
CA VAL A 57 11.22 -12.27 -9.50
C VAL A 57 9.94 -12.29 -8.69
N TYR A 58 9.37 -13.48 -8.51
CA TYR A 58 8.20 -13.68 -7.67
C TYR A 58 8.62 -14.14 -6.28
N VAL A 59 7.96 -13.61 -5.26
CA VAL A 59 8.16 -14.01 -3.87
C VAL A 59 6.90 -14.69 -3.39
N TYR A 60 7.06 -15.86 -2.79
CA TYR A 60 5.99 -16.58 -2.12
C TYR A 60 6.37 -16.80 -0.65
N SER A 61 5.48 -16.38 0.25
CA SER A 61 5.70 -16.53 1.70
C SER A 61 5.05 -17.83 2.18
N VAL A 62 5.85 -18.74 2.70
CA VAL A 62 5.36 -19.95 3.39
C VAL A 62 4.93 -19.56 4.81
N ARG A 63 3.65 -19.81 5.13
CA ARG A 63 3.06 -19.43 6.42
C ARG A 63 2.82 -20.65 7.31
N THR A 64 2.93 -20.44 8.63
CA THR A 64 2.59 -21.46 9.62
C THR A 64 1.09 -21.75 9.63
N LYS A 65 0.72 -23.01 9.86
CA LYS A 65 -0.67 -23.42 10.15
C LYS A 65 -1.02 -23.37 11.65
N TYR A 66 -0.03 -23.09 12.50
CA TYR A 66 -0.18 -23.04 13.95
C TYR A 66 -0.25 -21.59 14.43
N ALA A 67 -1.24 -21.28 15.27
CA ALA A 67 -1.38 -19.96 15.88
C ALA A 67 -0.24 -19.63 16.87
N HIS A 68 0.23 -20.63 17.61
CA HIS A 68 1.35 -20.51 18.54
C HIS A 68 2.17 -21.80 18.55
N ALA A 69 3.44 -21.72 18.13
CA ALA A 69 4.35 -22.86 18.09
C ALA A 69 5.82 -22.40 18.04
N VAL A 70 6.71 -23.27 18.53
CA VAL A 70 8.16 -23.10 18.36
C VAL A 70 8.61 -23.86 17.12
N ILE A 71 9.34 -23.19 16.22
CA ILE A 71 9.94 -23.83 15.05
C ILE A 71 11.18 -24.63 15.51
N LYS A 72 11.02 -25.95 15.67
CA LYS A 72 12.12 -26.84 16.10
C LYS A 72 13.13 -27.12 14.98
N LYS A 73 12.64 -27.26 13.75
CA LYS A 73 13.45 -27.53 12.56
C LYS A 73 12.76 -26.92 11.35
N LEU A 74 13.56 -26.37 10.44
CA LEU A 74 13.13 -25.91 9.12
C LEU A 74 14.12 -26.49 8.10
N ASP A 75 13.61 -27.28 7.17
CA ASP A 75 14.38 -27.83 6.05
C ASP A 75 13.86 -27.23 4.75
N VAL A 76 14.72 -26.52 4.04
CA VAL A 76 14.41 -25.85 2.77
C VAL A 76 15.21 -26.44 1.61
N SER A 77 15.89 -27.57 1.82
CA SER A 77 16.86 -28.11 0.87
C SER A 77 16.24 -28.51 -0.47
N GLU A 78 15.03 -29.07 -0.46
CA GLU A 78 14.31 -29.41 -1.70
C GLU A 78 13.88 -28.14 -2.45
N ALA A 79 13.26 -27.19 -1.75
CA ALA A 79 12.80 -25.94 -2.34
C ALA A 79 13.95 -25.13 -2.94
N ALA A 80 15.09 -25.07 -2.26
CA ALA A 80 16.28 -24.37 -2.73
C ALA A 80 16.92 -24.99 -3.98
N LYS A 81 16.70 -26.29 -4.23
CA LYS A 81 17.22 -27.01 -5.41
C LYS A 81 16.23 -27.02 -6.58
N TYR A 82 14.99 -26.58 -6.37
CA TYR A 82 13.95 -26.66 -7.37
C TYR A 82 14.24 -25.72 -8.55
N PRO A 83 14.12 -26.19 -9.81
CA PRO A 83 14.35 -25.33 -10.99
C PRO A 83 13.50 -24.05 -10.97
N GLY A 84 14.16 -22.90 -11.12
CA GLY A 84 13.51 -21.59 -11.12
C GLY A 84 13.42 -20.91 -9.74
N VAL A 85 13.78 -21.60 -8.65
CA VAL A 85 13.94 -20.96 -7.34
C VAL A 85 15.30 -20.27 -7.28
N LEU A 86 15.28 -18.95 -7.08
CA LEU A 86 16.51 -18.16 -6.97
C LEU A 86 17.11 -18.18 -5.56
N LYS A 87 16.24 -18.12 -4.54
CA LYS A 87 16.64 -18.16 -3.13
C LYS A 87 15.47 -18.52 -2.24
N VAL A 88 15.74 -19.21 -1.14
CA VAL A 88 14.80 -19.37 -0.02
C VAL A 88 15.35 -18.58 1.16
N LEU A 89 14.57 -17.60 1.63
CA LEU A 89 14.95 -16.75 2.77
C LEU A 89 14.32 -17.26 4.05
N THR A 90 15.11 -17.32 5.11
CA THR A 90 14.68 -17.75 6.45
C THR A 90 15.10 -16.72 7.50
N ALA A 91 14.73 -16.95 8.76
CA ALA A 91 15.21 -16.13 9.88
C ALA A 91 16.75 -16.16 10.07
N LYS A 92 17.48 -17.06 9.39
CA LYS A 92 18.95 -17.09 9.42
C LYS A 92 19.60 -16.08 8.46
N ASP A 93 18.82 -15.52 7.54
CA ASP A 93 19.29 -14.62 6.48
C ASP A 93 19.04 -13.13 6.79
N ILE A 94 18.42 -12.83 7.94
CA ILE A 94 18.03 -11.50 8.42
C ILE A 94 18.65 -11.29 9.79
#